data_AF-A0A026VSH9-F1
#
_entry.id   AF-A0A026VSH9-F1
#
_cell.length_a   1.000
_cell.length_b   1.000
_cell.length_c   1.000
_cell.angle_alpha   90.00
_cell.angle_beta   90.00
_cell.angle_gamma   90.00
#
_symmetry.space_group_name_H-M   'P 1'
#
loop_
_entity.id
_entity.type
_entity.pdbx_description
1 polymer ?
#
loop_
_entity_poly.entity_id
_entity_poly.type
_entity_poly.pdbx_seq_one_letter_code
_entity_poly.pdbx_strand_id
1 'polypeptide(L)' 'MVPEQCDSEKLTSTLSLDGVLTITAPRKPEAEEARKERVINIEHTGKSAVEDDPEIKQGDKK' A
#
# COMPACT_ATOMS: atom_id res chain seq x y z
N MET A 1 5.72 -15.81 -20.77
CA MET A 1 6.63 -14.64 -20.79
C MET A 1 6.57 -13.98 -19.42
N VAL A 2 7.71 -13.66 -18.82
CA VAL A 2 7.81 -13.02 -17.50
C VAL A 2 7.96 -11.50 -17.70
N PRO A 3 7.31 -10.64 -16.89
CA PRO A 3 7.46 -9.18 -17.01
C PRO A 3 8.91 -8.71 -16.83
N GLU A 4 9.30 -7.68 -17.57
CA GLU A 4 10.69 -7.17 -17.59
C GLU A 4 11.19 -6.61 -16.26
N GLN A 5 10.25 -6.09 -15.46
CA GLN A 5 10.45 -5.57 -14.11
C GLN A 5 10.72 -6.65 -13.04
N CYS A 6 10.50 -7.94 -13.36
CA CYS A 6 10.77 -9.05 -12.45
C CYS A 6 12.22 -9.51 -12.57
N ASP A 7 12.84 -9.85 -11.45
CA ASP A 7 14.17 -10.44 -11.36
C ASP A 7 14.05 -11.96 -11.55
N SER A 8 14.44 -12.45 -12.73
CA SER A 8 14.35 -13.88 -13.08
C SER A 8 15.34 -14.75 -12.32
N GLU A 9 16.44 -14.19 -11.82
CA GLU A 9 17.45 -14.97 -11.08
C GLU A 9 16.99 -15.31 -9.67
N LYS A 10 16.05 -14.53 -9.13
CA LYS A 10 15.52 -14.68 -7.78
C LYS A 10 14.12 -15.31 -7.73
N LEU A 11 13.78 -16.12 -8.73
CA LEU A 11 12.53 -16.86 -8.75
C LEU A 11 12.48 -17.89 -7.63
N THR A 12 11.32 -17.99 -6.99
CA THR A 12 11.04 -19.02 -5.97
C THR A 12 9.73 -19.72 -6.30
N SER A 13 9.62 -20.98 -5.93
CA SER A 13 8.40 -21.76 -6.14
C SER A 13 7.98 -22.48 -4.87
N THR A 14 6.68 -22.66 -4.71
CA THR A 14 6.08 -23.39 -3.59
C THR A 14 4.89 -24.17 -4.11
N LEU A 15 4.84 -25.46 -3.78
CA LEU A 15 3.71 -26.33 -4.10
C LEU A 15 2.93 -26.58 -2.81
N SER A 16 1.69 -26.11 -2.79
CA SER A 16 0.76 -26.33 -1.69
C SER A 16 0.22 -27.78 -1.72
N LEU A 17 -0.22 -28.30 -0.56
CA LEU A 17 -0.75 -29.66 -0.44
C LEU A 17 -2.02 -29.90 -1.28
N ASP A 18 -2.77 -28.85 -1.58
CA ASP A 18 -3.92 -28.86 -2.48
C ASP A 18 -3.54 -28.92 -3.97
N GLY A 19 -2.24 -28.97 -4.28
CA GLY A 19 -1.71 -29.06 -5.63
C GLY A 19 -1.53 -27.71 -6.33
N VAL A 20 -1.65 -26.59 -5.61
CA VAL A 20 -1.42 -25.26 -6.20
C VAL A 20 0.08 -24.94 -6.25
N LEU A 21 0.62 -24.80 -7.46
CA LEU A 21 1.98 -24.32 -7.69
C LEU A 21 1.99 -22.78 -7.74
N THR A 22 2.66 -22.16 -6.77
CA THR A 22 2.90 -20.71 -6.74
C THR A 22 4.33 -20.42 -7.16
N ILE A 23 4.51 -19.53 -8.12
CA ILE A 23 5.81 -19.04 -8.57
C ILE A 23 5.89 -17.54 -8.24
N THR A 24 6.84 -17.18 -7.39
CA THR A 24 7.04 -15.81 -6.91
C THR A 24 8.31 -15.23 -7.53
N ALA A 25 8.16 -14.09 -8.20
CA ALA A 25 9.24 -13.34 -8.82
C ALA A 25 9.34 -11.95 -8.17
N PRO A 26 10.39 -11.67 -7.36
CA PRO A 26 10.60 -10.34 -6.83
C PRO A 26 10.87 -9.35 -7.97
N ARG A 27 10.55 -8.07 -7.75
CA ARG A 27 10.89 -7.01 -8.70
C ARG A 27 12.37 -6.66 -8.63
N LYS A 28 12.93 -6.20 -9.74
CA LYS A 28 14.26 -5.61 -9.79
C LYS A 28 14.26 -4.31 -8.96
N PRO A 29 15.35 -4.00 -8.24
CA PRO A 29 15.44 -2.79 -7.42
C PRO A 29 15.24 -1.52 -8.25
N GLU A 30 15.79 -1.48 -9.46
CA GLU A 30 15.63 -0.36 -10.40
C GLU A 30 14.15 -0.11 -10.79
N ALA A 31 13.33 -1.16 -10.79
CA ALA A 31 11.89 -1.06 -11.04
C ALA A 31 11.11 -0.57 -9.81
N GLU A 32 11.66 -0.67 -8.60
CA GLU A 32 11.12 0.00 -7.41
C GLU A 32 11.47 1.48 -7.42
N GLU A 33 12.71 1.85 -7.79
CA GLU A 33 13.12 3.25 -7.91
C GLU A 33 12.39 3.99 -9.05
N ALA A 34 12.03 3.27 -10.12
CA ALA A 34 11.21 3.78 -11.21
C ALA A 34 9.74 4.02 -10.83
N ARG A 35 9.27 3.51 -9.68
CA ARG A 35 7.96 3.86 -9.12
C ARG A 35 8.02 5.29 -8.58
N LYS A 36 7.99 6.25 -9.50
CA LYS A 36 7.72 7.67 -9.19
C LYS A 36 6.23 7.82 -8.89
N GLU A 37 5.75 7.09 -7.90
CA GLU A 37 4.43 7.31 -7.31
C GLU A 37 4.47 8.71 -6.70
N ARG A 38 3.57 9.59 -7.13
CA ARG A 38 3.49 10.96 -6.58
C ARG A 38 2.46 10.94 -5.48
N VAL A 39 2.85 11.39 -4.29
CA VAL A 39 1.89 11.66 -3.21
C VAL A 39 0.99 12.79 -3.68
N ILE A 40 -0.28 12.49 -3.94
CA ILE A 40 -1.29 13.51 -4.25
C ILE A 40 -1.97 13.87 -2.93
N ASN A 41 -1.68 15.07 -2.44
CA ASN A 41 -2.36 15.59 -1.26
C ASN A 41 -3.81 15.88 -1.62
N ILE A 42 -4.74 15.19 -0.95
CA ILE A 42 -6.16 15.46 -1.05
C ILE A 42 -6.55 16.45 0.05
N GLU A 43 -7.13 17.59 -0.34
CA GLU A 43 -7.76 18.48 0.62
C GLU A 43 -9.18 17.98 0.89
N HIS A 44 -9.43 17.53 2.12
CA HIS A 44 -10.76 17.15 2.56
C HIS A 44 -11.58 18.44 2.79
N THR A 45 -12.38 18.82 1.80
CA THR A 45 -13.25 20.02 1.86
C THR A 45 -14.46 19.76 2.76
N GLY A 46 -14.21 19.69 4.06
CA GLY A 46 -15.22 19.54 5.10
C GLY A 46 -15.93 20.86 5.39
N LYS A 47 -17.02 21.14 4.66
CA LYS A 47 -18.23 21.66 5.30
C LYS A 47 -19.36 20.69 4.96
N SER A 48 -19.40 19.58 5.70
CA SER A 48 -20.65 18.84 5.80
C SER A 48 -21.73 19.81 6.28
N ALA A 49 -22.91 19.78 5.65
CA ALA A 49 -24.04 20.68 5.99
C ALA A 49 -24.68 20.39 7.37
N VAL A 50 -24.12 19.44 8.10
CA VAL A 50 -24.43 19.01 9.47
C VAL A 50 -23.03 18.67 9.99
N GLU A 51 -22.44 19.37 10.96
CA GLU A 51 -22.74 19.27 12.37
C GLU A 51 -22.22 20.54 13.06
N ASP A 52 -23.13 21.29 13.66
CA ASP A 52 -22.85 22.26 14.71
C ASP A 52 -23.03 21.47 16.01
N ASP A 53 -21.95 21.11 16.71
CA ASP A 53 -22.01 20.86 18.16
C ASP A 53 -20.61 20.95 18.81
N PRO A 54 -20.52 21.49 20.05
CA PRO A 54 -19.37 22.22 20.57
C PRO A 54 -18.34 21.38 21.33
N GLU A 55 -17.12 21.95 21.41
CA GLU A 55 -16.00 21.61 22.31
C GLU A 55 -16.33 20.70 23.51
N ILE A 56 -15.91 19.43 23.44
CA ILE A 56 -15.66 18.64 24.66
C ILE A 56 -14.24 18.95 25.15
N LYS A 57 -14.13 19.90 26.08
CA LYS A 57 -12.98 20.03 26.97
C LYS A 57 -13.06 18.92 28.03
N GLN A 58 -12.09 18.01 28.02
CA GLN A 58 -11.79 17.07 29.09
C GLN A 58 -10.26 17.15 29.26
N GLY A 59 -9.65 17.69 30.31
CA GLY A 59 -10.06 17.89 31.69
C GLY A 59 -9.31 16.88 32.54
N ASP A 60 -8.07 17.19 32.98
CA ASP A 60 -7.42 16.43 34.05
C ASP A 60 -6.80 17.37 35.08
N LYS A 61 -7.15 17.09 36.33
CA LYS A 61 -6.97 17.90 37.52
C LYS A 61 -6.37 16.97 38.57
N LYS A 62 -5.10 17.18 38.95
CA LYS A 62 -4.63 16.88 40.31
C LYS A 62 -3.37 17.67 40.65
#